data_AF-M5RHT9-F1
#
_entry.id   AF-M5RHT9-F1
#
_cell.length_a   1.000
_cell.length_b   1.000
_cell.length_c   1.000
_cell.angle_alpha   90.00
_cell.angle_beta   90.00
_cell.angle_gamma   90.00
#
_symmetry.space_group_name_H-M   'P 1'
#
loop_
_entity.id
_entity.type
_entity.pdbx_description
1 polymer ?
#
loop_
_entity_poly.entity_id
_entity_poly.type
_entity_poly.pdbx_seq_one_letter_code
_entity_poly.pdbx_strand_id
1 'polypeptide(L)'
;MLFSLTCVACVFAYTAQSNELTDASKVPRYTTSAIGKELLQTLDIAFSLRLAEYKEGRAGVEHAIRLNTKLYQEQIGAADGKSRRLVAENYLKRAKEIETIAKINLDNGTGTSQELFEAKAGRLSATLELAKF
;
A
#
# COMPACT_ATOMS: atom_id res chain seq x y z
N MET A 1 26.67 4.07 48.81
CA MET A 1 26.23 4.71 47.55
C MET A 1 25.63 3.63 46.67
N LEU A 2 24.31 3.58 46.53
CA LEU A 2 23.59 2.68 45.63
C LEU A 2 22.68 3.55 44.75
N PHE A 3 23.09 3.77 43.50
CA PHE A 3 22.25 4.40 42.49
C PHE A 3 21.54 3.30 41.70
N SER A 4 20.22 3.19 41.93
CA SER A 4 19.33 2.35 41.13
C SER A 4 18.93 3.16 39.89
N LEU A 5 19.40 2.74 38.71
CA LEU A 5 19.02 3.34 37.43
C LEU A 5 17.77 2.63 36.89
N THR A 6 16.61 3.25 37.07
CA THR A 6 15.37 2.87 36.42
C THR A 6 15.35 3.42 35.00
N CYS A 7 15.61 2.58 34.00
CA CYS A 7 15.34 2.91 32.60
C CYS A 7 13.83 2.84 32.35
N VAL A 8 13.18 4.01 32.34
CA VAL A 8 11.81 4.17 31.85
C VAL A 8 11.84 4.08 30.33
N ALA A 9 11.41 2.95 29.78
CA ALA A 9 11.13 2.80 28.37
C ALA A 9 9.85 3.58 28.03
N CYS A 10 9.99 4.85 27.61
CA CYS A 10 8.90 5.60 27.00
C CYS A 10 8.66 5.03 25.59
N VAL A 11 7.71 4.11 25.48
CA VAL A 11 7.12 3.72 24.19
C VAL A 11 6.31 4.90 23.69
N PHE A 12 6.85 5.63 22.71
CA PHE A 12 6.08 6.60 21.95
C PHE A 12 5.06 5.85 21.08
N ALA A 13 3.84 5.71 21.61
CA ALA A 13 2.66 5.42 20.79
C ALA A 13 2.41 6.64 19.90
N TYR A 14 3.03 6.67 18.72
CA TYR A 14 2.73 7.66 17.70
C TYR A 14 1.39 7.28 17.07
N THR A 15 0.29 7.68 17.70
CA THR A 15 -1.02 7.73 17.07
C THR A 15 -0.99 8.89 16.07
N ALA A 16 -0.53 8.61 14.85
CA ALA A 16 -0.70 9.49 13.71
C ALA A 16 -2.18 9.50 13.31
N GLN A 17 -3.02 10.16 14.11
CA GLN A 17 -4.38 10.48 13.73
C GLN A 17 -4.29 11.74 12.86
N SER A 18 -3.97 11.55 11.58
CA SER A 18 -3.96 12.62 10.59
C SER A 18 -5.38 13.17 10.44
N ASN A 19 -5.59 14.38 10.97
CA ASN A 19 -6.85 15.10 10.95
C ASN A 19 -7.13 15.73 9.57
N GLU A 20 -6.92 14.99 8.49
CA GLU A 20 -7.37 15.39 7.16
C GLU A 20 -8.86 15.04 7.06
N LEU A 21 -9.71 16.07 6.95
CA LEU A 21 -11.08 15.93 6.45
C LEU A 21 -11.00 15.20 5.11
N THR A 22 -11.20 13.89 5.15
CA THR A 22 -11.18 13.04 3.97
C THR A 22 -12.44 13.38 3.22
N ASP A 23 -12.32 14.24 2.21
CA ASP A 23 -13.43 14.53 1.28
C ASP A 23 -14.05 13.19 0.87
N ALA A 24 -15.31 12.96 1.26
CA ALA A 24 -16.00 11.69 1.04
C ALA A 24 -16.13 11.37 -0.47
N SER A 25 -15.85 12.33 -1.35
CA SER A 25 -15.71 12.13 -2.80
C SER A 25 -14.48 11.28 -3.19
N LYS A 26 -13.47 11.18 -2.30
CA LYS A 26 -12.18 10.51 -2.55
C LYS A 26 -12.11 9.08 -2.00
N VAL A 27 -13.18 8.57 -1.40
CA VAL A 27 -13.24 7.18 -0.90
C VAL A 27 -14.09 6.35 -1.86
N PRO A 28 -13.56 5.25 -2.43
CA PRO A 28 -14.34 4.39 -3.30
C PRO A 28 -15.55 3.80 -2.57
N ARG A 29 -16.69 3.75 -3.25
CA ARG A 29 -17.89 3.07 -2.76
C ARG A 29 -17.95 1.64 -3.29
N TYR A 30 -18.25 0.72 -2.39
CA TYR A 30 -18.31 -0.71 -2.69
C TYR A 30 -19.72 -1.25 -2.47
N THR A 31 -20.23 -1.97 -3.46
CA THR A 31 -21.52 -2.66 -3.43
C THR A 31 -21.29 -4.15 -3.14
N THR A 32 -20.82 -4.44 -1.93
CA THR A 32 -20.54 -5.81 -1.47
C THR A 32 -21.16 -6.11 -0.11
N SER A 33 -21.20 -7.39 0.25
CA SER A 33 -21.70 -7.88 1.54
C SER A 33 -20.84 -7.40 2.71
N ALA A 34 -21.30 -7.60 3.95
CA ALA A 34 -20.50 -7.29 5.15
C ALA A 34 -19.15 -8.04 5.14
N ILE A 35 -19.18 -9.34 4.79
CA ILE A 35 -17.98 -10.17 4.64
C ILE A 35 -17.05 -9.60 3.56
N GLY A 36 -17.61 -9.14 2.43
CA GLY A 36 -16.82 -8.49 1.38
C GLY A 36 -16.14 -7.21 1.84
N LYS A 37 -16.80 -6.39 2.68
CA LYS A 37 -16.19 -5.18 3.25
C LYS A 37 -15.03 -5.53 4.21
N GLU A 38 -15.21 -6.52 5.06
CA GLU A 38 -14.15 -7.01 5.96
C GLU A 38 -12.95 -7.55 5.18
N LEU A 39 -13.18 -8.27 4.08
CA LEU A 39 -12.12 -8.74 3.19
C LEU A 39 -11.33 -7.56 2.60
N LEU A 40 -12.01 -6.55 2.06
CA LEU A 40 -11.36 -5.37 1.49
C LEU A 40 -10.53 -4.61 2.53
N GLN A 41 -11.05 -4.43 3.74
CA GLN A 41 -10.31 -3.82 4.86
C GLN A 41 -9.09 -4.64 5.25
N THR A 42 -9.24 -5.96 5.37
CA THR A 42 -8.14 -6.88 5.69
C THR A 42 -7.04 -6.80 4.65
N LEU A 43 -7.39 -6.76 3.35
CA LEU A 43 -6.42 -6.65 2.27
C LEU A 43 -5.71 -5.29 2.26
N ASP A 44 -6.41 -4.20 2.60
CA ASP A 44 -5.82 -2.86 2.71
C ASP A 44 -4.81 -2.76 3.86
N ILE A 45 -5.16 -3.33 5.02
CA ILE A 45 -4.23 -3.47 6.16
C ILE A 45 -3.04 -4.34 5.78
N ALA A 46 -3.29 -5.49 5.14
CA ALA A 46 -2.22 -6.40 4.72
C ALA A 46 -1.28 -5.74 3.71
N PHE A 47 -1.82 -4.98 2.75
CA PHE A 47 -1.00 -4.21 1.82
C PHE A 47 -0.14 -3.18 2.56
N SER A 48 -0.74 -2.39 3.46
CA SER A 48 -0.05 -1.35 4.22
C SER A 48 1.10 -1.91 5.06
N LEU A 49 0.86 -3.03 5.75
CA LEU A 49 1.88 -3.75 6.52
C LEU A 49 3.03 -4.22 5.61
N ARG A 50 2.71 -4.80 4.47
CA ARG A 50 3.72 -5.41 3.58
C ARG A 50 4.52 -4.37 2.81
N LEU A 51 3.90 -3.23 2.51
CA LEU A 51 4.59 -2.07 2.01
C LEU A 51 5.58 -1.51 3.05
N ALA A 52 5.19 -1.46 4.34
CA ALA A 52 6.10 -1.06 5.41
C ALA A 52 7.27 -2.05 5.57
N GLU A 53 7.00 -3.35 5.59
CA GLU A 53 8.04 -4.39 5.59
C GLU A 53 9.00 -4.25 4.40
N TYR A 54 8.48 -3.96 3.20
CA TYR A 54 9.31 -3.72 2.01
C TYR A 54 10.18 -2.46 2.15
N LYS A 55 9.62 -1.35 2.63
CA LYS A 55 10.36 -0.11 2.92
C LYS A 55 11.50 -0.35 3.92
N GLU A 56 11.28 -1.25 4.87
CA GLU A 56 12.26 -1.60 5.89
C GLU A 56 13.20 -2.75 5.47
N GLY A 57 13.13 -3.21 4.22
CA GLY A 57 13.99 -4.27 3.67
C GLY A 57 13.72 -5.67 4.24
N ARG A 58 12.59 -5.87 4.93
CA ARG A 58 12.19 -7.14 5.56
C ARG A 58 11.36 -8.04 4.63
N ALA A 59 10.92 -7.52 3.49
CA ALA A 59 10.20 -8.25 2.46
C ALA A 59 10.71 -7.85 1.08
N GLY A 60 10.53 -8.71 0.07
CA GLY A 60 10.87 -8.40 -1.32
C GLY A 60 9.77 -7.61 -2.05
N VAL A 61 10.15 -6.95 -3.15
CA VAL A 61 9.24 -6.14 -3.99
C VAL A 61 8.04 -6.95 -4.52
N GLU A 62 8.25 -8.23 -4.82
CA GLU A 62 7.25 -9.17 -5.34
C GLU A 62 6.01 -9.22 -4.43
N HIS A 63 6.19 -9.25 -3.11
CA HIS A 63 5.09 -9.31 -2.16
C HIS A 63 4.24 -8.04 -2.16
N ALA A 64 4.87 -6.86 -2.25
CA ALA A 64 4.17 -5.59 -2.33
C ALA A 64 3.37 -5.47 -3.64
N ILE A 65 3.97 -5.88 -4.77
CA ILE A 65 3.29 -5.92 -6.08
C ILE A 65 2.10 -6.88 -6.04
N ARG A 66 2.31 -8.11 -5.57
CA ARG A 66 1.28 -9.16 -5.52
C ARG A 66 0.08 -8.73 -4.69
N LEU A 67 0.30 -8.13 -3.52
CA LEU A 67 -0.80 -7.65 -2.67
C LEU A 67 -1.49 -6.42 -3.26
N ASN A 68 -0.76 -5.49 -3.87
CA ASN A 68 -1.37 -4.36 -4.54
C ASN A 68 -2.31 -4.82 -5.67
N THR A 69 -1.87 -5.79 -6.47
CA THR A 69 -2.69 -6.40 -7.53
C THR A 69 -3.91 -7.13 -6.96
N LYS A 70 -3.74 -7.96 -5.93
CA LYS A 70 -4.87 -8.67 -5.31
C LYS A 70 -5.89 -7.70 -4.74
N LEU A 71 -5.44 -6.68 -4.02
CA LEU A 71 -6.32 -5.66 -3.45
C LEU A 71 -7.06 -4.89 -4.56
N TYR A 72 -6.39 -4.54 -5.66
CA TYR A 72 -7.04 -3.94 -6.82
C TYR A 72 -8.14 -4.84 -7.41
N GLN A 73 -7.86 -6.13 -7.63
CA GLN A 73 -8.81 -7.08 -8.21
C GLN A 73 -10.09 -7.21 -7.35
N GLU A 74 -9.94 -7.27 -6.04
CA GLU A 74 -11.08 -7.34 -5.12
C GLU A 74 -11.84 -5.99 -5.06
N GLN A 75 -11.10 -4.87 -5.00
CA GLN A 75 -11.71 -3.54 -4.97
C GLN A 75 -12.49 -3.24 -6.25
N ILE A 76 -11.95 -3.56 -7.43
CA ILE A 76 -12.60 -3.26 -8.71
C ILE A 76 -13.84 -4.14 -8.95
N GLY A 77 -13.81 -5.39 -8.48
CA GLY A 77 -14.95 -6.30 -8.51
C GLY A 77 -16.09 -5.85 -7.60
N ALA A 78 -15.75 -5.26 -6.45
CA ALA A 78 -16.72 -4.76 -5.47
C ALA A 78 -17.16 -3.30 -5.70
N ALA A 79 -16.43 -2.52 -6.49
CA ALA A 79 -16.71 -1.09 -6.68
C ALA A 79 -17.95 -0.83 -7.53
N ASP A 80 -18.72 0.18 -7.13
CA ASP A 80 -19.77 0.72 -7.98
C ASP A 80 -19.19 1.37 -9.26
N GLY A 81 -20.02 1.52 -10.30
CA GLY A 81 -19.54 2.00 -11.60
C GLY A 81 -18.84 3.36 -11.55
N LYS A 82 -19.24 4.25 -10.62
CA LYS A 82 -18.64 5.58 -10.46
C LYS A 82 -17.30 5.53 -9.72
N SER A 83 -17.09 4.53 -8.87
CA SER A 83 -15.89 4.36 -8.04
C SER A 83 -14.78 3.57 -8.74
N ARG A 84 -15.09 2.86 -9.84
CA ARG A 84 -14.10 2.03 -10.56
C ARG A 84 -12.87 2.80 -11.03
N ARG A 85 -13.07 4.01 -11.56
CA ARG A 85 -11.98 4.90 -11.96
C ARG A 85 -11.08 5.24 -10.77
N LEU A 86 -11.67 5.64 -9.65
CA LEU A 86 -10.95 5.98 -8.42
C LEU A 86 -10.17 4.78 -7.85
N VAL A 87 -10.73 3.56 -7.91
CA VAL A 87 -10.01 2.33 -7.53
C VAL A 87 -8.77 2.11 -8.42
N ALA A 88 -8.90 2.32 -9.73
CA ALA A 88 -7.77 2.21 -10.65
C ALA A 88 -6.71 3.30 -10.42
N GLU A 89 -7.12 4.53 -10.10
CA GLU A 89 -6.21 5.62 -9.71
C GLU A 89 -5.44 5.27 -8.43
N ASN A 90 -6.11 4.71 -7.42
CA ASN A 90 -5.49 4.26 -6.18
C ASN A 90 -4.51 3.09 -6.40
N TYR A 91 -4.84 2.17 -7.32
CA TYR A 91 -3.92 1.09 -7.72
C TYR A 91 -2.64 1.63 -8.36
N LEU A 92 -2.77 2.58 -9.30
CA LEU A 92 -1.62 3.23 -9.94
C LEU A 92 -0.79 4.04 -8.93
N LYS A 93 -1.42 4.75 -8.00
CA LYS A 93 -0.73 5.50 -6.95
C LYS A 93 0.20 4.59 -6.13
N ARG A 94 -0.33 3.46 -5.66
CA ARG A 94 0.45 2.46 -4.90
C ARG A 94 1.56 1.84 -5.75
N ALA A 95 1.31 1.55 -7.02
CA ALA A 95 2.33 1.01 -7.90
C ALA A 95 3.49 1.98 -8.15
N LYS A 96 3.22 3.29 -8.26
CA LYS A 96 4.26 4.33 -8.32
C LYS A 96 5.10 4.41 -7.05
N GLU A 97 4.46 4.24 -5.89
CA GLU A 97 5.16 4.21 -4.60
C GLU A 97 6.11 3.02 -4.50
N ILE A 98 5.67 1.83 -4.91
CA ILE A 98 6.51 0.62 -4.97
C ILE A 98 7.72 0.85 -5.91
N GLU A 99 7.51 1.41 -7.10
CA GLU A 99 8.61 1.75 -8.03
C GLU A 99 9.60 2.73 -7.42
N THR A 100 9.09 3.74 -6.69
CA THR A 100 9.93 4.74 -6.02
C THR A 100 10.82 4.09 -4.97
N ILE A 101 10.27 3.19 -4.15
CA ILE A 101 11.04 2.45 -3.13
C ILE A 101 12.09 1.55 -3.80
N ALA A 102 11.71 0.81 -4.85
CA ALA A 102 12.64 -0.04 -5.59
C ALA A 102 13.81 0.77 -6.19
N LYS A 103 13.52 1.96 -6.73
CA LYS A 103 14.54 2.88 -7.22
C LYS A 103 15.48 3.33 -6.10
N ILE A 104 14.93 3.77 -4.96
CA ILE A 104 15.72 4.21 -3.81
C ILE A 104 16.63 3.07 -3.31
N ASN A 105 16.10 1.85 -3.19
CA ASN A 105 16.88 0.69 -2.76
C ASN A 105 18.01 0.36 -3.73
N LEU A 106 17.75 0.41 -5.04
CA LEU A 106 18.79 0.22 -6.06
C LEU A 106 19.87 1.31 -5.97
N ASP A 107 19.48 2.58 -5.88
CA ASP A 107 20.39 3.72 -5.80
C ASP A 107 21.27 3.65 -4.52
N ASN A 108 20.73 3.08 -3.43
CA ASN A 108 21.44 2.87 -2.17
C ASN A 108 22.23 1.54 -2.11
N GLY A 109 22.17 0.71 -3.15
CA GLY A 109 22.84 -0.60 -3.18
C GLY A 109 22.22 -1.67 -2.28
N THR A 110 21.00 -1.45 -1.78
CA THR A 110 20.24 -2.42 -0.96
C THR A 110 19.19 -3.20 -1.75
N GLY A 111 18.98 -2.85 -3.02
CA GLY A 111 18.10 -3.55 -3.95
C GLY A 111 18.78 -3.91 -5.27
N THR A 112 18.06 -4.60 -6.13
CA THR A 112 18.58 -5.08 -7.42
C THR A 112 17.90 -4.40 -8.62
N SER A 113 18.57 -4.39 -9.77
CA SER A 113 17.95 -3.88 -11.00
C SER A 113 16.72 -4.68 -11.42
N GLN A 114 16.71 -5.99 -11.12
CA GLN A 114 15.55 -6.86 -11.36
C GLN A 114 14.32 -6.36 -10.59
N GLU A 115 14.47 -6.04 -9.30
CA GLU A 115 13.37 -5.53 -8.49
C GLU A 115 12.80 -4.20 -9.03
N LEU A 116 13.66 -3.31 -9.51
CA LEU A 116 13.22 -2.08 -10.17
C LEU A 116 12.44 -2.37 -11.46
N PHE A 117 12.87 -3.34 -12.27
CA PHE A 117 12.13 -3.72 -13.48
C PHE A 117 10.78 -4.35 -13.16
N GLU A 118 10.70 -5.19 -12.13
CA GLU A 118 9.43 -5.76 -11.65
C GLU A 118 8.47 -4.66 -11.18
N ALA A 119 8.96 -3.68 -10.41
CA ALA A 119 8.13 -2.56 -9.96
C ALA A 119 7.66 -1.67 -11.13
N LYS A 120 8.52 -1.44 -12.12
CA LYS A 120 8.15 -0.73 -13.37
C LYS A 120 7.08 -1.48 -14.16
N ALA A 121 7.19 -2.80 -14.27
CA ALA A 121 6.18 -3.62 -14.90
C ALA A 121 4.84 -3.54 -14.15
N GLY A 122 4.87 -3.59 -12.81
CA GLY A 122 3.70 -3.37 -11.96
C GLY A 122 3.03 -2.01 -12.19
N ARG A 123 3.81 -0.93 -12.26
CA ARG A 123 3.28 0.41 -12.58
C ARG A 123 2.69 0.47 -13.98
N LEU A 124 3.34 -0.13 -14.97
CA LEU A 124 2.82 -0.16 -16.35
C LEU A 124 1.47 -0.88 -16.40
N SER A 125 1.35 -2.05 -15.77
CA SER A 125 0.08 -2.77 -15.64
C SER A 125 -1.01 -1.91 -15.00
N ALA A 126 -0.71 -1.22 -13.89
CA ALA A 126 -1.66 -0.32 -13.25
C ALA A 126 -2.06 0.88 -14.14
N THR A 127 -1.13 1.36 -14.98
CA THR A 127 -1.40 2.44 -15.95
C THR A 127 -2.37 1.95 -17.04
N LEU A 128 -2.18 0.73 -17.53
CA LEU A 128 -3.06 0.11 -18.52
C LEU A 128 -4.47 -0.14 -17.97
N GLU A 129 -4.58 -0.55 -16.70
CA GLU A 129 -5.88 -0.72 -16.03
C GLU A 129 -6.63 0.62 -15.87
N LEU A 130 -5.94 1.70 -15.53
CA LEU A 130 -6.55 3.03 -15.45
C LEU A 130 -7.02 3.54 -16.82
N ALA A 131 -6.29 3.24 -17.89
CA ALA A 131 -6.62 3.68 -19.24
C ALA A 131 -7.93 3.09 -19.80
N LYS A 132 -8.55 2.12 -19.10
CA LYS A 132 -9.86 1.55 -19.44
C LYS A 132 -11.04 2.45 -19.02
N PHE A 133 -10.78 3.58 -18.36
CA PHE A 133 -11.78 4.52 -17.81
C PHE A 133 -11.52 5.96 -18.25
#